data_AF-A0A1I4VVE6-F1
#
_entry.id   AF-A0A1I4VVE6-F1
#
_cell.length_a   1.000
_cell.length_b   1.000
_cell.length_c   1.000
_cell.angle_alpha   90.00
_cell.angle_beta   90.00
_cell.angle_gamma   90.00
#
_symmetry.space_group_name_H-M   'P 1'
#
loop_
_entity.id
_entity.type
_entity.pdbx_description
1 polymer ?
#
loop_
_entity_poly.entity_id
_entity_poly.type
_entity_poly.pdbx_seq_one_letter_code
_entity_poly.pdbx_strand_id
1 'polypeptide(L)'
;MDRLDKDTETAIPETQNQVAEQDSDQVKAANSQKMEEKRAENEEKDKTEAGLKVVIDTATLECLLCTIPKGIMKVNLDTPTIQEKKTATIKERGPKSLVFTGTCKKSPQMAAPCASVMNVRDWQDVGTYLSQDQFVLLQKSTIPCTYGGVNITITDSGQVHQPETIDAAGAPVPESKEKINGNFYNYNGTYEGSVKGQKKGNETDVYACEGKGAEEDIYKSPKKLNIVHSEFQKVCNIIKHEGLSTEKEEYLYIAHTNYNEAKRVGKTMFQLLNSSYSSVEAKDKVEMKTTEKDTISLHSRAGAIDALLRDVDDVKTDPTDNATQWDGEDFLAWGIDTDLKPDSKTKYGHNKFDEYDSVKISKSLYDSFVAKVTGRRGSTLAYTSVHDEGCDKGVHTHKTVKEKNKAVYALPNADFAKTDYWTTGDFYFKNATKQSFGLEATRVAGYTIFWKKIKV
;
A
#
# COMPACT_ATOMS: atom_id res chain seq x y z
N MET A 1 1.19 63.10 51.93
CA MET A 1 2.26 62.72 51.00
C MET A 1 2.80 61.40 51.51
N ASP A 2 2.61 60.22 50.93
CA ASP A 2 1.95 59.79 49.70
C ASP A 2 1.48 58.33 49.87
N ARG A 3 0.48 57.99 49.06
CA ARG A 3 -0.25 56.72 48.80
C ARG A 3 0.46 55.39 49.18
N LEU A 4 -0.19 54.47 49.91
CA LEU A 4 -1.16 53.42 49.46
C LEU A 4 -0.50 52.41 48.48
N ASP A 5 -0.57 51.07 48.57
CA ASP A 5 -1.47 50.16 49.30
C ASP A 5 -0.95 48.67 49.24
N LYS A 6 -1.16 47.93 50.35
CA LYS A 6 -1.56 46.51 50.60
C LYS A 6 -0.73 45.29 50.08
N ASP A 7 -0.34 44.29 50.91
CA ASP A 7 -1.07 43.37 51.85
C ASP A 7 -1.95 42.34 51.10
N THR A 8 -2.09 41.04 51.39
CA THR A 8 -1.49 40.02 52.28
C THR A 8 -2.12 38.66 51.87
N GLU A 9 -1.53 37.55 52.32
CA GLU A 9 -2.06 36.16 52.37
C GLU A 9 -3.52 36.08 52.92
N THR A 10 -4.37 35.06 52.74
CA THR A 10 -4.19 33.59 52.83
C THR A 10 -5.52 32.87 52.47
N ALA A 11 -5.41 31.61 52.00
CA ALA A 11 -6.32 30.44 52.16
C ALA A 11 -7.73 30.34 51.51
N ILE A 12 -8.06 29.07 51.19
CA ILE A 12 -9.14 28.47 50.35
C ILE A 12 -10.50 28.40 51.08
N PRO A 13 -11.64 28.38 50.35
CA PRO A 13 -12.63 27.29 50.53
C PRO A 13 -13.32 26.79 49.24
N GLU A 14 -13.84 25.56 49.30
CA GLU A 14 -14.69 24.84 48.33
C GLU A 14 -16.16 25.31 48.32
N THR A 15 -16.88 25.22 47.19
CA THR A 15 -18.19 24.50 47.03
C THR A 15 -18.82 24.66 45.63
N GLN A 16 -19.72 23.72 45.29
CA GLN A 16 -20.21 23.32 43.96
C GLN A 16 -21.51 24.01 43.45
N ASN A 17 -21.68 23.94 42.12
CA ASN A 17 -22.87 23.56 41.31
C ASN A 17 -24.11 24.46 41.05
N GLN A 18 -24.49 24.45 39.75
CA GLN A 18 -25.82 24.33 39.10
C GLN A 18 -26.41 25.46 38.21
N VAL A 19 -26.99 24.98 37.08
CA VAL A 19 -27.96 25.55 36.10
C VAL A 19 -27.34 26.31 34.90
N ALA A 20 -27.54 25.95 33.62
CA ALA A 20 -28.73 25.38 32.97
C ALA A 20 -28.46 24.30 31.88
N GLU A 21 -29.02 23.11 32.09
CA GLU A 21 -29.49 22.17 31.06
C GLU A 21 -30.93 22.54 30.68
N GLN A 22 -31.13 23.33 29.65
CA GLN A 22 -32.38 23.32 28.87
C GLN A 22 -31.98 23.57 27.41
N ASP A 23 -32.50 22.74 26.49
CA ASP A 23 -32.46 22.85 25.01
C ASP A 23 -31.56 21.89 24.19
N SER A 24 -31.28 20.66 24.66
CA SER A 24 -30.60 19.62 23.85
C SER A 24 -31.54 18.89 22.87
N ASP A 25 -32.78 18.63 23.28
CA ASP A 25 -33.62 17.63 22.62
C ASP A 25 -34.47 18.21 21.47
N GLN A 26 -34.84 19.49 21.54
CA GLN A 26 -35.44 20.20 20.41
C GLN A 26 -34.42 20.43 19.28
N VAL A 27 -33.15 20.68 19.62
CA VAL A 27 -32.05 20.83 18.65
C VAL A 27 -31.75 19.50 17.95
N LYS A 28 -31.79 18.37 18.67
CA LYS A 28 -31.60 17.03 18.09
C LYS A 28 -32.74 16.64 17.14
N ALA A 29 -33.99 16.91 17.50
CA ALA A 29 -35.15 16.61 16.65
C ALA A 29 -35.22 17.51 15.39
N ALA A 30 -34.88 18.79 15.52
CA ALA A 30 -34.80 19.70 14.38
C ALA A 30 -33.64 19.34 13.42
N ASN A 31 -32.52 18.84 13.97
CA ASN A 31 -31.40 18.38 13.16
C ASN A 31 -31.69 17.05 12.45
N SER A 32 -32.43 16.12 13.08
CA SER A 32 -32.82 14.85 12.43
C SER A 32 -33.80 15.07 11.27
N GLN A 33 -34.79 15.94 11.42
CA GLN A 33 -35.74 16.27 10.34
C GLN A 33 -35.04 16.95 9.15
N LYS A 34 -34.14 17.91 9.41
CA LYS A 34 -33.32 18.53 8.35
C LYS A 34 -32.39 17.56 7.62
N MET A 35 -31.94 16.50 8.29
CA MET A 35 -31.09 15.47 7.68
C MET A 35 -31.89 14.50 6.80
N GLU A 36 -33.11 14.14 7.19
CA GLU A 36 -34.01 13.33 6.34
C GLU A 36 -34.47 14.09 5.10
N GLU A 37 -34.83 15.37 5.23
CA GLU A 37 -35.19 16.23 4.10
C GLU A 37 -34.03 16.35 3.10
N LYS A 38 -32.79 16.57 3.59
CA LYS A 38 -31.59 16.61 2.72
C LYS A 38 -31.30 15.27 2.05
N ARG A 39 -31.59 14.15 2.70
CA ARG A 39 -31.39 12.82 2.13
C ARG A 39 -32.38 12.55 0.99
N ALA A 40 -33.64 12.91 1.17
CA ALA A 40 -34.65 12.83 0.11
C ALA A 40 -34.32 13.78 -1.06
N GLU A 41 -33.82 14.99 -0.76
CA GLU A 41 -33.40 15.95 -1.78
C GLU A 41 -32.20 15.43 -2.60
N ASN A 42 -31.24 14.78 -1.95
CA ASN A 42 -30.08 14.18 -2.63
C ASN A 42 -30.47 12.96 -3.48
N GLU A 43 -31.36 12.08 -2.99
CA GLU A 43 -31.85 10.94 -3.78
C GLU A 43 -32.62 11.39 -5.04
N GLU A 44 -33.34 12.51 -4.98
CA GLU A 44 -34.04 13.07 -6.14
C GLU A 44 -33.08 13.76 -7.12
N LYS A 45 -32.02 14.40 -6.60
CA LYS A 45 -30.91 14.93 -7.42
C LYS A 45 -30.17 13.81 -8.14
N ASP A 46 -29.83 12.73 -7.47
CA ASP A 46 -29.12 11.59 -8.06
C ASP A 46 -29.92 10.92 -9.19
N LYS A 47 -31.24 10.78 -9.03
CA LYS A 47 -32.13 10.29 -10.11
C LYS A 47 -32.18 11.24 -11.29
N THR A 48 -32.24 12.55 -11.01
CA THR A 48 -32.23 13.60 -12.04
C THR A 48 -30.92 13.59 -12.81
N GLU A 49 -29.78 13.46 -12.13
CA GLU A 49 -28.44 13.39 -12.73
C GLU A 49 -28.22 12.08 -13.50
N ALA A 50 -28.71 10.94 -13.01
CA ALA A 50 -28.64 9.66 -13.72
C ALA A 50 -29.37 9.70 -15.06
N GLY A 51 -30.52 10.38 -15.13
CA GLY A 51 -31.25 10.60 -16.38
C GLY A 51 -30.50 11.45 -17.41
N LEU A 52 -29.53 12.27 -16.98
CA LEU A 52 -28.70 13.12 -17.84
C LEU A 52 -27.43 12.42 -18.36
N LYS A 53 -27.21 11.14 -18.04
CA LYS A 53 -26.07 10.40 -18.59
C LYS A 53 -26.19 10.23 -20.10
N VAL A 54 -25.10 10.47 -20.81
CA VAL A 54 -25.00 10.29 -22.26
C VAL A 54 -25.03 8.80 -22.61
N VAL A 55 -25.78 8.42 -23.63
CA VAL A 55 -25.93 7.01 -24.03
C VAL A 55 -24.79 6.63 -24.98
N ILE A 56 -24.15 5.48 -24.73
CA ILE A 56 -23.07 4.95 -25.57
C ILE A 56 -23.48 3.62 -26.24
N ASP A 57 -22.69 3.16 -27.21
CA ASP A 57 -22.89 1.84 -27.83
C ASP A 57 -22.99 0.76 -26.74
N THR A 58 -23.83 -0.26 -26.94
CA THR A 58 -24.17 -1.31 -25.97
C THR A 58 -25.08 -0.91 -24.79
N ALA A 59 -25.63 0.31 -24.76
CA ALA A 59 -26.64 0.71 -23.78
C ALA A 59 -27.88 -0.22 -23.77
N THR A 60 -28.53 -0.36 -22.62
CA THR A 60 -29.69 -1.24 -22.47
C THR A 60 -30.99 -0.49 -22.74
N LEU A 61 -31.81 -1.05 -23.63
CA LEU A 61 -33.13 -0.56 -23.98
C LEU A 61 -34.22 -1.41 -23.33
N GLU A 62 -35.39 -0.84 -23.08
CA GLU A 62 -36.57 -1.58 -22.64
C GLU A 62 -37.81 -1.27 -23.48
N CYS A 63 -38.54 -2.34 -23.84
CA CYS A 63 -39.85 -2.30 -24.45
C CYS A 63 -40.78 -3.30 -23.75
N LEU A 64 -41.75 -2.80 -22.98
CA LEU A 64 -42.67 -3.65 -22.21
C LEU A 64 -43.57 -4.56 -23.08
N LEU A 65 -43.74 -4.20 -24.35
CA LEU A 65 -44.49 -4.97 -25.34
C LEU A 65 -43.63 -5.89 -26.21
N CYS A 66 -42.34 -6.07 -25.89
CA CYS A 66 -41.55 -7.16 -26.42
C CYS A 66 -41.68 -8.39 -25.50
N THR A 67 -41.68 -9.61 -26.06
CA THR A 67 -41.60 -10.85 -25.27
C THR A 67 -40.26 -11.01 -24.56
N ILE A 68 -39.21 -10.39 -25.11
CA ILE A 68 -37.91 -10.19 -24.45
C ILE A 68 -37.77 -8.68 -24.24
N PRO A 69 -38.19 -8.13 -23.09
CA PRO A 69 -38.34 -6.69 -22.92
C PRO A 69 -37.03 -5.90 -23.06
N LYS A 70 -35.88 -6.54 -22.86
CA LYS A 70 -34.57 -5.89 -22.94
C LYS A 70 -33.97 -5.97 -24.34
N GLY A 71 -33.49 -4.84 -24.84
CA GLY A 71 -32.78 -4.71 -26.10
C GLY A 71 -31.44 -4.02 -25.92
N ILE A 72 -30.69 -3.91 -27.01
CA ILE A 72 -29.36 -3.30 -27.03
C ILE A 72 -29.36 -2.14 -28.01
N MET A 73 -28.84 -0.99 -27.57
CA MET A 73 -28.54 0.13 -28.46
C MET A 73 -27.28 -0.19 -29.27
N LYS A 74 -27.42 -0.17 -30.60
CA LYS A 74 -26.31 -0.26 -31.54
C LYS A 74 -26.08 1.09 -32.22
N VAL A 75 -24.94 1.70 -31.97
CA VAL A 75 -24.56 2.98 -32.58
C VAL A 75 -23.91 2.72 -33.94
N ASN A 76 -24.53 3.24 -35.00
CA ASN A 76 -24.10 3.02 -36.38
C ASN A 76 -23.36 4.24 -36.95
N LEU A 77 -23.64 5.44 -36.44
CA LEU A 77 -22.90 6.64 -36.80
C LEU A 77 -21.48 6.61 -36.20
N ASP A 78 -20.49 7.13 -36.93
CA ASP A 78 -19.09 7.09 -36.51
C ASP A 78 -18.73 8.21 -35.54
N THR A 79 -19.44 8.29 -34.41
CA THR A 79 -19.30 9.37 -33.43
C THR A 79 -18.07 9.18 -32.53
N PRO A 80 -17.54 10.28 -31.95
CA PRO A 80 -16.55 10.23 -30.89
C PRO A 80 -16.94 9.27 -29.75
N THR A 81 -15.93 8.67 -29.14
CA THR A 81 -16.10 7.66 -28.11
C THR A 81 -16.10 8.25 -26.70
N ILE A 82 -16.95 7.70 -25.84
CA ILE A 82 -16.88 7.83 -24.37
C ILE A 82 -16.64 6.43 -23.83
N GLN A 83 -15.60 6.24 -23.01
CA GLN A 83 -15.19 4.92 -22.52
C GLN A 83 -15.01 3.90 -23.68
N GLU A 84 -14.28 4.32 -24.72
CA GLU A 84 -13.98 3.53 -25.93
C GLU A 84 -15.20 3.08 -26.76
N LYS A 85 -16.41 3.56 -26.44
CA LYS A 85 -17.65 3.23 -27.16
C LYS A 85 -18.26 4.47 -27.79
N LYS A 86 -18.81 4.30 -29.00
CA LYS A 86 -19.41 5.39 -29.79
C LYS A 86 -20.59 6.03 -29.06
N THR A 87 -20.71 7.35 -29.16
CA THR A 87 -21.81 8.12 -28.55
C THR A 87 -23.10 8.00 -29.37
N ALA A 88 -24.21 7.62 -28.75
CA ALA A 88 -25.50 7.50 -29.42
C ALA A 88 -26.14 8.88 -29.69
N THR A 89 -26.80 9.02 -30.83
CA THR A 89 -27.45 10.28 -31.26
C THR A 89 -28.86 10.03 -31.77
N ILE A 90 -29.60 11.10 -32.06
CA ILE A 90 -30.96 11.04 -32.63
C ILE A 90 -31.07 10.27 -33.96
N LYS A 91 -29.94 10.00 -34.64
CA LYS A 91 -29.91 9.19 -35.86
C LYS A 91 -30.07 7.71 -35.59
N GLU A 92 -29.86 7.26 -34.36
CA GLU A 92 -30.01 5.87 -33.96
C GLU A 92 -31.49 5.51 -33.81
N ARG A 93 -32.10 5.01 -34.89
CA ARG A 93 -33.54 4.74 -35.00
C ARG A 93 -33.82 3.44 -35.71
N GLY A 94 -34.94 2.82 -35.33
CA GLY A 94 -35.44 1.62 -35.96
C GLY A 94 -34.59 0.38 -35.66
N PRO A 95 -34.86 -0.75 -36.34
CA PRO A 95 -34.36 -2.06 -35.94
C PRO A 95 -32.85 -2.26 -36.10
N LYS A 96 -32.15 -1.37 -36.84
CA LYS A 96 -30.69 -1.40 -36.96
C LYS A 96 -29.98 -0.85 -35.73
N SER A 97 -30.62 0.07 -35.00
CA SER A 97 -30.05 0.67 -33.80
C SER A 97 -30.73 0.19 -32.52
N LEU A 98 -32.02 -0.17 -32.58
CA LEU A 98 -32.80 -0.66 -31.45
C LEU A 98 -32.95 -2.18 -31.56
N VAL A 99 -31.96 -2.91 -31.07
CA VAL A 99 -31.87 -4.36 -31.30
C VAL A 99 -32.66 -5.10 -30.23
N PHE A 100 -33.83 -5.62 -30.62
CA PHE A 100 -34.65 -6.53 -29.80
C PHE A 100 -34.76 -7.89 -30.47
N THR A 101 -34.56 -8.96 -29.71
CA THR A 101 -34.59 -10.35 -30.20
C THR A 101 -35.93 -11.04 -30.01
N GLY A 102 -36.89 -10.39 -29.33
CA GLY A 102 -38.24 -10.93 -29.11
C GLY A 102 -39.26 -10.54 -30.18
N THR A 103 -40.50 -10.96 -29.94
CA THR A 103 -41.69 -10.63 -30.73
C THR A 103 -42.54 -9.57 -30.05
N CYS A 104 -43.28 -8.80 -30.84
CA CYS A 104 -44.18 -7.78 -30.29
C CYS A 104 -45.48 -8.41 -29.79
N LYS A 105 -45.80 -8.22 -28.52
CA LYS A 105 -47.03 -8.72 -27.86
C LYS A 105 -48.32 -8.19 -28.50
N LYS A 106 -48.26 -7.04 -29.17
CA LYS A 106 -49.40 -6.44 -29.88
C LYS A 106 -49.60 -6.99 -31.29
N SER A 107 -48.64 -7.75 -31.82
CA SER A 107 -48.84 -8.44 -33.09
C SER A 107 -49.89 -9.54 -32.95
N PRO A 108 -50.66 -9.84 -34.02
CA PRO A 108 -51.58 -10.97 -34.02
C PRO A 108 -50.85 -12.24 -33.55
N GLN A 109 -51.42 -12.91 -32.56
CA GLN A 109 -50.87 -14.13 -31.95
C GLN A 109 -49.42 -13.98 -31.42
N MET A 110 -48.94 -12.75 -31.17
CA MET A 110 -47.58 -12.45 -30.73
C MET A 110 -46.47 -12.99 -31.66
N ALA A 111 -46.80 -13.18 -32.95
CA ALA A 111 -45.96 -13.90 -33.89
C ALA A 111 -44.86 -13.04 -34.55
N ALA A 112 -45.05 -11.71 -34.61
CA ALA A 112 -44.16 -10.85 -35.39
C ALA A 112 -42.91 -10.42 -34.59
N PRO A 113 -41.68 -10.66 -35.07
CA PRO A 113 -40.45 -10.15 -34.45
C PRO A 113 -40.49 -8.64 -34.34
N CYS A 114 -40.05 -8.08 -33.21
CA CYS A 114 -40.02 -6.63 -33.00
C CYS A 114 -39.27 -5.92 -34.13
N ALA A 115 -38.14 -6.48 -34.60
CA ALA A 115 -37.37 -5.92 -35.69
C ALA A 115 -38.14 -5.78 -37.03
N SER A 116 -39.21 -6.55 -37.24
CA SER A 116 -39.99 -6.56 -38.48
C SER A 116 -41.16 -5.56 -38.49
N VAL A 117 -41.73 -5.26 -37.31
CA VAL A 117 -42.92 -4.42 -37.15
C VAL A 117 -42.63 -3.10 -36.46
N MET A 118 -41.41 -2.90 -35.97
CA MET A 118 -40.99 -1.69 -35.28
C MET A 118 -41.17 -0.47 -36.18
N ASN A 119 -42.04 0.42 -35.74
CA ASN A 119 -42.24 1.73 -36.35
C ASN A 119 -42.13 2.77 -35.24
N VAL A 120 -41.15 3.68 -35.37
CA VAL A 120 -40.76 4.60 -34.29
C VAL A 120 -40.78 6.06 -34.73
N ARG A 121 -41.18 6.95 -33.82
CA ARG A 121 -41.14 8.40 -34.01
C ARG A 121 -39.76 8.97 -33.68
N ASP A 122 -39.69 10.30 -33.58
CA ASP A 122 -38.48 11.00 -33.18
C ASP A 122 -38.20 10.77 -31.68
N TRP A 123 -36.92 10.84 -31.32
CA TRP A 123 -36.49 10.80 -29.93
C TRP A 123 -37.01 12.00 -29.16
N GLN A 124 -37.36 11.77 -27.90
CA GLN A 124 -37.81 12.77 -26.93
C GLN A 124 -36.76 12.89 -25.82
N ASP A 125 -36.70 14.05 -25.17
CA ASP A 125 -35.81 14.33 -24.03
C ASP A 125 -34.32 14.11 -24.32
N VAL A 126 -33.86 14.56 -25.48
CA VAL A 126 -32.47 14.45 -25.97
C VAL A 126 -31.55 15.49 -25.31
N GLY A 127 -30.24 15.28 -25.46
CA GLY A 127 -29.23 16.21 -24.96
C GLY A 127 -29.16 17.51 -25.77
N THR A 128 -28.52 18.53 -25.21
CA THR A 128 -28.38 19.85 -25.83
C THR A 128 -27.08 20.03 -26.61
N TYR A 129 -26.08 19.18 -26.39
CA TYR A 129 -24.82 19.23 -27.15
C TYR A 129 -24.85 18.28 -28.34
N LEU A 130 -24.00 18.59 -29.33
CA LEU A 130 -23.93 17.87 -30.59
C LEU A 130 -22.70 16.96 -30.63
N SER A 131 -22.88 15.75 -31.16
CA SER A 131 -21.81 14.84 -31.54
C SER A 131 -21.93 14.60 -33.04
N GLN A 132 -20.95 15.06 -33.83
CA GLN A 132 -21.03 15.12 -35.30
C GLN A 132 -22.32 15.79 -35.80
N ASP A 133 -22.61 16.98 -35.30
CA ASP A 133 -23.80 17.78 -35.67
C ASP A 133 -25.16 17.14 -35.34
N GLN A 134 -25.18 16.06 -34.56
CA GLN A 134 -26.41 15.40 -34.12
C GLN A 134 -26.57 15.51 -32.60
N PHE A 135 -27.79 15.80 -32.13
CA PHE A 135 -28.07 15.78 -30.70
C PHE A 135 -27.84 14.39 -30.12
N VAL A 136 -27.15 14.34 -28.98
CA VAL A 136 -26.88 13.08 -28.28
C VAL A 136 -28.12 12.57 -27.55
N LEU A 137 -28.17 11.26 -27.33
CA LEU A 137 -29.19 10.65 -26.48
C LEU A 137 -28.74 10.66 -25.02
N LEU A 138 -29.69 10.93 -24.12
CA LEU A 138 -29.51 10.85 -22.68
C LEU A 138 -30.25 9.60 -22.16
N GLN A 139 -29.92 9.12 -20.96
CA GLN A 139 -30.59 7.95 -20.39
C GLN A 139 -32.10 8.19 -20.20
N LYS A 140 -32.51 9.43 -19.94
CA LYS A 140 -33.94 9.80 -19.90
C LYS A 140 -34.61 9.85 -21.28
N SER A 141 -33.85 9.80 -22.37
CA SER A 141 -34.42 9.89 -23.72
C SER A 141 -35.30 8.69 -24.01
N THR A 142 -36.43 8.93 -24.67
CA THR A 142 -37.38 7.88 -25.05
C THR A 142 -37.74 7.99 -26.52
N ILE A 143 -38.12 6.85 -27.12
CA ILE A 143 -38.56 6.81 -28.51
C ILE A 143 -39.93 6.11 -28.64
N PRO A 144 -40.99 6.80 -29.07
CA PRO A 144 -42.31 6.20 -29.21
C PRO A 144 -42.35 5.16 -30.32
N CYS A 145 -42.77 3.93 -29.98
CA CYS A 145 -43.08 2.89 -30.97
C CYS A 145 -44.57 2.91 -31.29
N THR A 146 -44.95 3.33 -32.50
CA THR A 146 -46.35 3.47 -32.92
C THR A 146 -47.05 2.13 -33.09
N TYR A 147 -46.31 1.09 -33.49
CA TYR A 147 -46.85 -0.26 -33.59
C TYR A 147 -47.25 -0.79 -32.21
N GLY A 148 -46.30 -0.83 -31.26
CA GLY A 148 -46.55 -1.24 -29.88
C GLY A 148 -47.51 -0.30 -29.15
N GLY A 149 -47.47 1.00 -29.44
CA GLY A 149 -48.20 2.02 -28.68
C GLY A 149 -47.58 2.32 -27.31
N VAL A 150 -46.29 2.02 -27.14
CA VAL A 150 -45.51 2.30 -25.92
C VAL A 150 -44.20 2.97 -26.29
N ASN A 151 -43.62 3.71 -25.35
CA ASN A 151 -42.27 4.25 -25.50
C ASN A 151 -41.25 3.14 -25.23
N ILE A 152 -40.19 3.14 -26.04
CA ILE A 152 -38.97 2.41 -25.75
C ILE A 152 -38.10 3.34 -24.90
N THR A 153 -37.64 2.85 -23.76
CA THR A 153 -36.85 3.60 -22.80
C THR A 153 -35.40 3.10 -22.77
N ILE A 154 -34.49 3.94 -22.26
CA ILE A 154 -33.10 3.57 -22.04
C ILE A 154 -32.94 3.34 -20.53
N THR A 155 -32.78 2.07 -20.14
CA THR A 155 -32.72 1.70 -18.72
C THR A 155 -31.31 1.79 -18.15
N ASP A 156 -30.31 1.75 -19.03
CA ASP A 156 -28.90 1.90 -18.69
C ASP A 156 -28.18 2.61 -19.84
N SER A 157 -27.50 3.72 -19.55
CA SER A 157 -26.71 4.49 -20.52
C SER A 157 -25.55 3.71 -21.15
N GLY A 158 -25.17 2.56 -20.57
CA GLY A 158 -24.01 1.76 -20.99
C GLY A 158 -22.68 2.30 -20.47
N GLN A 159 -22.67 3.50 -19.87
CA GLN A 159 -21.51 4.03 -19.16
C GLN A 159 -21.29 3.24 -17.87
N VAL A 160 -20.07 2.76 -17.66
CA VAL A 160 -19.69 2.15 -16.39
C VAL A 160 -19.31 3.25 -15.39
N HIS A 161 -19.81 3.13 -14.16
CA HIS A 161 -19.39 3.97 -13.03
C HIS A 161 -18.18 3.36 -12.31
N GLN A 162 -17.38 2.57 -13.02
CA GLN A 162 -16.07 2.13 -12.57
C GLN A 162 -15.04 2.92 -13.37
N PRO A 163 -14.26 3.81 -12.75
CA PRO A 163 -13.03 4.26 -13.37
C PRO A 163 -12.09 3.08 -13.55
N GLU A 164 -11.24 3.13 -14.57
CA GLU A 164 -9.96 2.44 -14.52
C GLU A 164 -9.24 2.96 -13.26
N THR A 165 -9.13 2.11 -12.24
CA THR A 165 -8.41 2.32 -10.97
C THR A 165 -8.26 3.79 -10.53
N ILE A 166 -9.18 4.28 -9.68
CA ILE A 166 -8.98 5.55 -8.95
C ILE A 166 -8.18 5.31 -7.67
N ASP A 167 -7.18 6.18 -7.48
CA ASP A 167 -6.39 6.32 -6.26
C ASP A 167 -7.30 6.84 -5.12
N ALA A 168 -7.54 6.00 -4.11
CA ALA A 168 -8.52 6.21 -3.04
C ALA A 168 -7.95 7.01 -1.85
N ALA A 169 -7.19 8.06 -2.11
CA ALA A 169 -6.74 8.96 -1.05
C ALA A 169 -7.85 9.96 -0.66
N GLY A 170 -8.67 9.63 0.37
CA GLY A 170 -9.40 10.65 1.15
C GLY A 170 -10.88 10.42 1.48
N ALA A 171 -11.53 9.32 1.07
CA ALA A 171 -12.90 9.03 1.53
C ALA A 171 -12.89 8.38 2.93
N PRO A 172 -13.77 8.77 3.88
CA PRO A 172 -13.87 8.09 5.16
C PRO A 172 -14.40 6.66 4.94
N VAL A 173 -13.52 5.69 5.17
CA VAL A 173 -13.86 4.27 5.09
C VAL A 173 -14.80 3.94 6.26
N PRO A 174 -15.97 3.32 6.03
CA PRO A 174 -16.92 3.04 7.10
C PRO A 174 -16.31 2.09 8.13
N GLU A 175 -16.46 2.42 9.42
CA GLU A 175 -16.12 1.52 10.53
C GLU A 175 -16.88 0.20 10.37
N SER A 176 -16.17 -0.94 10.45
CA SER A 176 -16.80 -2.25 10.45
C SER A 176 -17.64 -2.39 11.72
N LYS A 177 -18.97 -2.43 11.62
CA LYS A 177 -19.85 -2.66 12.78
C LYS A 177 -19.83 -4.11 13.30
N GLU A 178 -19.13 -5.01 12.63
CA GLU A 178 -19.05 -6.41 13.00
C GLU A 178 -17.77 -6.69 13.79
N LYS A 179 -17.91 -7.26 14.99
CA LYS A 179 -16.78 -7.77 15.79
C LYS A 179 -16.17 -9.00 15.11
N ILE A 180 -14.85 -8.99 14.93
CA ILE A 180 -14.11 -10.08 14.27
C ILE A 180 -12.98 -10.56 15.17
N ASN A 181 -12.73 -11.86 15.25
CA ASN A 181 -11.59 -12.39 15.99
C ASN A 181 -10.27 -11.96 15.34
N GLY A 182 -9.26 -11.71 16.16
CA GLY A 182 -7.89 -11.47 15.71
C GLY A 182 -7.12 -10.49 16.59
N ASN A 183 -5.94 -10.12 16.11
CA ASN A 183 -5.00 -9.21 16.75
C ASN A 183 -4.82 -7.98 15.87
N PHE A 184 -5.05 -6.80 16.43
CA PHE A 184 -5.17 -5.56 15.67
C PHE A 184 -3.97 -4.66 15.95
N TYR A 185 -3.34 -4.21 14.87
CA TYR A 185 -2.22 -3.29 14.90
C TYR A 185 -2.52 -2.06 14.06
N ASN A 186 -2.12 -0.90 14.56
CA ASN A 186 -2.11 0.33 13.79
C ASN A 186 -0.98 0.29 12.75
N TYR A 187 -1.11 1.01 11.64
CA TYR A 187 -0.06 1.14 10.62
C TYR A 187 1.28 1.67 11.16
N ASN A 188 1.27 2.39 12.28
CA ASN A 188 2.49 2.82 12.97
C ASN A 188 3.15 1.73 13.84
N GLY A 189 2.61 0.51 13.85
CA GLY A 189 3.10 -0.62 14.63
C GLY A 189 2.54 -0.69 16.06
N THR A 190 1.66 0.20 16.48
CA THR A 190 1.02 0.13 17.82
C THR A 190 0.06 -1.06 17.87
N TYR A 191 0.11 -1.85 18.95
CA TYR A 191 -0.88 -2.89 19.21
C TYR A 191 -2.15 -2.28 19.82
N GLU A 192 -3.27 -2.42 19.14
CA GLU A 192 -4.54 -1.81 19.52
C GLU A 192 -5.38 -2.74 20.40
N GLY A 193 -5.27 -4.06 20.21
CA GLY A 193 -5.90 -5.07 21.06
C GLY A 193 -6.18 -6.38 20.32
N SER A 194 -6.88 -7.28 20.99
CA SER A 194 -7.32 -8.57 20.45
C SER A 194 -8.78 -8.83 20.76
N VAL A 195 -9.47 -9.49 19.85
CA VAL A 195 -10.87 -9.89 19.99
C VAL A 195 -10.98 -11.40 19.87
N LYS A 196 -11.83 -12.00 20.71
CA LYS A 196 -12.02 -13.46 20.83
C LYS A 196 -13.50 -13.82 20.91
N GLY A 197 -13.81 -15.10 20.70
CA GLY A 197 -15.17 -15.64 20.85
C GLY A 197 -16.20 -15.19 19.81
N GLN A 198 -15.77 -14.57 18.71
CA GLN A 198 -16.64 -14.15 17.60
C GLN A 198 -16.84 -15.27 16.59
N LYS A 199 -17.89 -15.15 15.76
CA LYS A 199 -18.18 -16.12 14.68
C LYS A 199 -17.31 -15.93 13.42
N LYS A 200 -16.68 -14.77 13.28
CA LYS A 200 -15.92 -14.35 12.09
C LYS A 200 -14.45 -14.14 12.44
N GLY A 201 -13.56 -14.58 11.54
CA GLY A 201 -12.11 -14.54 11.74
C GLY A 201 -11.59 -15.57 12.75
N ASN A 202 -10.27 -15.67 12.89
CA ASN A 202 -9.61 -16.52 13.87
C ASN A 202 -8.87 -15.70 14.93
N GLU A 203 -8.76 -16.21 16.16
CA GLU A 203 -8.03 -15.53 17.25
C GLU A 203 -6.53 -15.32 16.95
N THR A 204 -5.97 -16.08 16.00
CA THR A 204 -4.58 -15.99 15.56
C THR A 204 -4.39 -15.09 14.34
N ASP A 205 -5.47 -14.59 13.74
CA ASP A 205 -5.38 -13.67 12.59
C ASP A 205 -4.72 -12.34 13.03
N VAL A 206 -4.03 -11.70 12.10
CA VAL A 206 -3.43 -10.37 12.29
C VAL A 206 -4.10 -9.38 11.35
N TYR A 207 -4.46 -8.22 11.86
CA TYR A 207 -5.07 -7.13 11.10
C TYR A 207 -4.26 -5.84 11.26
N ALA A 208 -4.04 -5.14 10.15
CA ALA A 208 -3.64 -3.74 10.13
C ALA A 208 -4.90 -2.86 10.13
N CYS A 209 -4.92 -1.76 10.88
CA CYS A 209 -6.09 -0.89 11.02
C CYS A 209 -5.70 0.58 11.25
N GLU A 210 -6.69 1.47 11.19
CA GLU A 210 -6.54 2.91 11.50
C GLU A 210 -6.72 3.21 13.01
N GLY A 211 -6.74 2.16 13.84
CA GLY A 211 -6.93 2.24 15.28
C GLY A 211 -8.32 1.79 15.74
N LYS A 212 -8.66 2.11 16.98
CA LYS A 212 -9.95 1.76 17.60
C LYS A 212 -11.10 2.57 17.01
N GLY A 213 -12.23 1.90 16.81
CA GLY A 213 -13.53 2.49 16.51
C GLY A 213 -14.17 3.14 17.74
N ALA A 214 -15.38 3.66 17.57
CA ALA A 214 -16.15 4.24 18.68
C ALA A 214 -16.66 3.18 19.67
N GLU A 215 -16.90 1.96 19.20
CA GLU A 215 -17.39 0.84 19.99
C GLU A 215 -16.25 -0.09 20.44
N GLU A 216 -16.42 -0.73 21.60
CA GLU A 216 -15.48 -1.72 22.11
C GLU A 216 -15.35 -2.92 21.16
N ASP A 217 -14.12 -3.39 20.95
CA ASP A 217 -13.75 -4.47 20.02
C ASP A 217 -14.02 -4.19 18.53
N ILE A 218 -14.32 -2.94 18.19
CA ILE A 218 -14.46 -2.49 16.81
C ILE A 218 -13.21 -1.69 16.42
N TYR A 219 -12.68 -1.98 15.23
CA TYR A 219 -11.48 -1.34 14.70
C TYR A 219 -11.77 -0.72 13.34
N LYS A 220 -11.09 0.38 13.04
CA LYS A 220 -11.28 1.16 11.82
C LYS A 220 -10.54 0.53 10.65
N SER A 221 -11.25 0.26 9.56
CA SER A 221 -10.68 -0.25 8.30
C SER A 221 -9.74 -1.47 8.45
N PRO A 222 -10.11 -2.54 9.19
CA PRO A 222 -9.20 -3.65 9.44
C PRO A 222 -8.90 -4.42 8.14
N LYS A 223 -7.62 -4.52 7.78
CA LYS A 223 -7.10 -5.31 6.65
C LYS A 223 -6.37 -6.54 7.19
N LYS A 224 -6.87 -7.74 6.84
CA LYS A 224 -6.26 -9.00 7.27
C LYS A 224 -4.90 -9.19 6.59
N LEU A 225 -3.86 -9.45 7.38
CA LEU A 225 -2.54 -9.81 6.88
C LEU A 225 -2.44 -11.33 6.71
N ASN A 226 -1.70 -11.77 5.69
CA ASN A 226 -1.50 -13.19 5.41
C ASN A 226 -0.39 -13.81 6.30
N ILE A 227 -0.60 -13.75 7.61
CA ILE A 227 0.31 -14.27 8.63
C ILE A 227 -0.47 -14.55 9.93
N VAL A 228 -0.01 -15.52 10.72
CA VAL A 228 -0.55 -15.75 12.07
C VAL A 228 0.22 -14.94 13.12
N HIS A 229 -0.44 -14.63 14.22
CA HIS A 229 0.06 -13.66 15.21
C HIS A 229 1.42 -14.01 15.82
N SER A 230 1.65 -15.27 16.20
CA SER A 230 2.95 -15.72 16.74
C SER A 230 4.10 -15.57 15.73
N GLU A 231 3.85 -15.86 14.45
CA GLU A 231 4.82 -15.68 13.38
C GLU A 231 5.09 -14.19 13.13
N PHE A 232 4.05 -13.37 13.13
CA PHE A 232 4.18 -11.91 13.00
C PHE A 232 5.05 -11.32 14.12
N GLN A 233 4.82 -11.73 15.37
CA GLN A 233 5.63 -11.29 16.51
C GLN A 233 7.11 -11.67 16.37
N LYS A 234 7.41 -12.87 15.85
CA LYS A 234 8.79 -13.31 15.59
C LYS A 234 9.43 -12.54 14.44
N VAL A 235 8.72 -12.36 13.33
CA VAL A 235 9.17 -11.54 12.18
C VAL A 235 9.54 -10.14 12.65
N CYS A 236 8.68 -9.50 13.43
CA CYS A 236 8.94 -8.17 13.97
C CYS A 236 10.16 -8.14 14.89
N ASN A 237 10.37 -9.18 15.72
CA ASN A 237 11.55 -9.23 16.59
C ASN A 237 12.84 -9.39 15.79
N ILE A 238 12.84 -10.24 14.76
CA ILE A 238 14.01 -10.43 13.91
C ILE A 238 14.34 -9.12 13.17
N ILE A 239 13.36 -8.44 12.59
CA ILE A 239 13.56 -7.12 11.96
C ILE A 239 14.16 -6.11 12.95
N LYS A 240 13.67 -6.10 14.20
CA LYS A 240 14.22 -5.27 15.28
C LYS A 240 15.70 -5.53 15.55
N HIS A 241 16.11 -6.80 15.53
CA HIS A 241 17.50 -7.20 15.79
C HIS A 241 18.43 -6.95 14.58
N GLU A 242 17.91 -6.97 13.36
CA GLU A 242 18.68 -6.71 12.13
C GLU A 242 18.96 -5.21 11.93
N GLY A 243 18.07 -4.32 12.38
CA GLY A 243 18.29 -2.87 12.29
C GLY A 243 19.37 -2.37 13.24
N LEU A 244 20.17 -1.40 12.80
CA LEU A 244 21.36 -0.93 13.51
C LEU A 244 21.21 0.50 14.06
N SER A 245 20.13 1.19 13.72
CA SER A 245 19.87 2.60 14.01
C SER A 245 18.50 2.83 14.66
N THR A 246 18.08 4.09 14.82
CA THR A 246 16.71 4.45 15.20
C THR A 246 15.88 4.98 14.03
N GLU A 247 16.44 4.94 12.81
CA GLU A 247 15.82 5.45 11.59
C GLU A 247 14.69 4.51 11.15
N LYS A 248 13.49 5.04 10.92
CA LYS A 248 12.31 4.24 10.58
C LYS A 248 12.49 3.48 9.26
N GLU A 249 13.10 4.15 8.30
CA GLU A 249 13.34 3.67 6.94
C GLU A 249 14.20 2.41 6.93
N GLU A 250 15.13 2.24 7.87
CA GLU A 250 15.98 1.04 7.95
C GLU A 250 15.12 -0.22 8.20
N TYR A 251 14.22 -0.17 9.18
CA TYR A 251 13.33 -1.27 9.53
C TYR A 251 12.28 -1.53 8.44
N LEU A 252 11.78 -0.47 7.80
CA LEU A 252 10.91 -0.58 6.64
C LEU A 252 11.61 -1.32 5.50
N TYR A 253 12.84 -0.93 5.17
CA TYR A 253 13.58 -1.52 4.07
C TYR A 253 14.03 -2.95 4.36
N ILE A 254 14.40 -3.29 5.60
CA ILE A 254 14.67 -4.68 6.00
C ILE A 254 13.43 -5.56 5.78
N ALA A 255 12.25 -5.09 6.20
CA ALA A 255 11.00 -5.83 6.04
C ALA A 255 10.66 -6.09 4.56
N HIS A 256 10.73 -5.05 3.72
CA HIS A 256 10.45 -5.19 2.28
C HIS A 256 11.50 -6.04 1.57
N THR A 257 12.77 -5.90 1.94
CA THR A 257 13.86 -6.72 1.38
C THR A 257 13.68 -8.19 1.71
N ASN A 258 13.29 -8.50 2.95
CA ASN A 258 12.93 -9.85 3.34
C ASN A 258 11.71 -10.37 2.56
N TYR A 259 10.66 -9.56 2.42
CA TYR A 259 9.48 -9.93 1.65
C TYR A 259 9.83 -10.26 0.18
N ASN A 260 10.66 -9.43 -0.46
CA ASN A 260 11.09 -9.62 -1.85
C ASN A 260 11.85 -10.94 -2.03
N GLU A 261 12.85 -11.20 -1.18
CA GLU A 261 13.60 -12.46 -1.25
C GLU A 261 12.69 -13.66 -0.93
N ALA A 262 11.79 -13.53 0.05
CA ALA A 262 10.85 -14.59 0.42
C ALA A 262 9.97 -14.98 -0.77
N LYS A 263 9.39 -14.00 -1.47
CA LYS A 263 8.65 -14.24 -2.73
C LYS A 263 9.53 -14.89 -3.80
N ARG A 264 10.75 -14.39 -4.00
CA ARG A 264 11.68 -14.94 -5.01
C ARG A 264 12.00 -16.42 -4.78
N VAL A 265 12.11 -16.85 -3.52
CA VAL A 265 12.45 -18.24 -3.15
C VAL A 265 11.25 -19.09 -2.75
N GLY A 266 10.03 -18.59 -2.92
CA GLY A 266 8.80 -19.33 -2.61
C GLY A 266 8.60 -19.63 -1.13
N LYS A 267 9.02 -18.72 -0.24
CA LYS A 267 8.86 -18.83 1.22
C LYS A 267 8.00 -17.69 1.77
N THR A 268 7.50 -17.85 2.99
CA THR A 268 6.95 -16.73 3.78
C THR A 268 8.08 -15.90 4.39
N MET A 269 7.78 -14.65 4.78
CA MET A 269 8.72 -13.80 5.54
C MET A 269 9.26 -14.52 6.78
N PHE A 270 8.36 -15.14 7.55
CA PHE A 270 8.71 -15.91 8.75
C PHE A 270 9.68 -17.06 8.43
N GLN A 271 9.35 -17.90 7.43
CA GLN A 271 10.21 -19.02 7.04
C GLN A 271 11.60 -18.58 6.60
N LEU A 272 11.69 -17.45 5.88
CA LEU A 272 12.97 -16.94 5.40
C LEU A 272 13.79 -16.33 6.55
N LEU A 273 13.22 -15.44 7.36
CA LEU A 273 13.91 -14.84 8.51
C LEU A 273 14.32 -15.89 9.55
N ASN A 274 13.56 -16.97 9.69
CA ASN A 274 13.91 -18.04 10.61
C ASN A 274 15.01 -18.98 10.08
N SER A 275 15.49 -18.77 8.84
CA SER A 275 16.61 -19.51 8.24
C SER A 275 17.96 -18.80 8.45
N SER A 276 19.00 -19.28 7.78
CA SER A 276 20.33 -18.65 7.73
C SER A 276 20.38 -17.33 6.95
N TYR A 277 19.26 -16.91 6.36
CA TYR A 277 19.14 -15.61 5.68
C TYR A 277 19.28 -14.42 6.66
N SER A 278 18.86 -14.60 7.92
CA SER A 278 19.04 -13.64 9.00
C SER A 278 20.21 -14.06 9.89
N SER A 279 21.00 -13.08 10.31
CA SER A 279 22.16 -13.28 11.20
C SER A 279 21.79 -13.40 12.69
N VAL A 280 20.53 -13.10 13.03
CA VAL A 280 20.03 -13.16 14.41
C VAL A 280 20.14 -14.59 14.96
N GLU A 281 20.68 -14.70 16.17
CA GLU A 281 20.86 -16.01 16.82
C GLU A 281 19.52 -16.69 17.14
N ALA A 282 19.48 -18.02 17.06
CA ALA A 282 18.24 -18.78 17.26
C ALA A 282 17.56 -18.51 18.61
N LYS A 283 18.33 -18.22 19.67
CA LYS A 283 17.79 -17.88 21.00
C LYS A 283 17.06 -16.53 21.04
N ASP A 284 17.34 -15.64 20.09
CA ASP A 284 16.77 -14.29 20.00
C ASP A 284 15.62 -14.24 18.98
N LYS A 285 15.37 -15.31 18.21
CA LYS A 285 14.21 -15.47 17.30
C LYS A 285 12.91 -15.83 18.05
N VAL A 286 12.60 -15.07 19.09
CA VAL A 286 11.43 -15.22 19.95
C VAL A 286 10.32 -14.23 19.59
N GLU A 287 9.13 -14.42 20.14
CA GLU A 287 8.00 -13.51 19.93
C GLU A 287 8.25 -12.16 20.63
N MET A 288 8.16 -11.07 19.86
CA MET A 288 8.14 -9.72 20.42
C MET A 288 6.86 -9.51 21.24
N LYS A 289 6.98 -8.92 22.44
CA LYS A 289 5.79 -8.64 23.27
C LYS A 289 4.97 -7.51 22.66
N THR A 290 3.66 -7.65 22.68
CA THR A 290 2.73 -6.60 22.22
C THR A 290 2.79 -5.33 23.08
N THR A 291 3.30 -5.43 24.31
CA THR A 291 3.48 -4.30 25.24
C THR A 291 4.75 -3.49 25.00
N GLU A 292 5.68 -3.95 24.15
CA GLU A 292 6.90 -3.20 23.80
C GLU A 292 6.53 -1.98 22.95
N LYS A 293 6.70 -0.78 23.51
CA LYS A 293 6.34 0.50 22.87
C LYS A 293 7.55 1.39 22.56
N ASP A 294 8.77 0.87 22.68
CA ASP A 294 9.96 1.60 22.26
C ASP A 294 9.94 1.82 20.73
N THR A 295 10.60 2.89 20.30
CA THR A 295 10.61 3.35 18.91
C THR A 295 11.02 2.27 17.92
N ILE A 296 12.01 1.44 18.26
CA ILE A 296 12.52 0.38 17.38
C ILE A 296 11.48 -0.73 17.23
N SER A 297 10.83 -1.14 18.32
CA SER A 297 9.74 -2.13 18.27
C SER A 297 8.56 -1.64 17.42
N LEU A 298 8.21 -0.36 17.52
CA LEU A 298 7.17 0.25 16.69
C LEU A 298 7.57 0.28 15.21
N HIS A 299 8.78 0.73 14.89
CA HIS A 299 9.29 0.75 13.51
C HIS A 299 9.35 -0.64 12.89
N SER A 300 9.77 -1.64 13.65
CA SER A 300 9.86 -3.03 13.18
C SER A 300 8.49 -3.62 12.87
N ARG A 301 7.49 -3.37 13.74
CA ARG A 301 6.10 -3.77 13.47
C ARG A 301 5.51 -3.02 12.28
N ALA A 302 5.72 -1.72 12.20
CA ALA A 302 5.26 -0.90 11.08
C ALA A 302 5.84 -1.38 9.75
N GLY A 303 7.15 -1.69 9.70
CA GLY A 303 7.81 -2.23 8.51
C GLY A 303 7.24 -3.58 8.09
N ALA A 304 7.05 -4.51 9.03
CA ALA A 304 6.45 -5.81 8.76
C ALA A 304 5.00 -5.68 8.24
N ILE A 305 4.19 -4.81 8.85
CA ILE A 305 2.82 -4.51 8.41
C ILE A 305 2.84 -3.96 6.98
N ASP A 306 3.68 -2.98 6.70
CA ASP A 306 3.73 -2.33 5.39
C ASP A 306 4.16 -3.30 4.28
N ALA A 307 5.14 -4.16 4.55
CA ALA A 307 5.56 -5.21 3.62
C ALA A 307 4.46 -6.26 3.38
N LEU A 308 3.80 -6.75 4.44
CA LEU A 308 2.73 -7.75 4.34
C LEU A 308 1.47 -7.22 3.67
N LEU A 309 1.19 -5.91 3.79
CA LEU A 309 0.06 -5.29 3.11
C LEU A 309 0.16 -5.37 1.58
N ARG A 310 1.35 -5.58 1.00
CA ARG A 310 1.54 -5.77 -0.44
C ARG A 310 0.80 -6.98 -1.01
N ASP A 311 0.40 -7.94 -0.18
CA ASP A 311 -0.42 -9.09 -0.61
C ASP A 311 -1.93 -8.76 -0.65
N VAL A 312 -2.36 -7.63 -0.08
CA VAL A 312 -3.79 -7.32 0.17
C VAL A 312 -4.19 -5.87 -0.15
N ASP A 313 -3.24 -5.03 -0.53
CA ASP A 313 -3.42 -3.61 -0.81
C ASP A 313 -2.55 -3.21 -2.00
N ASP A 314 -3.17 -3.10 -3.18
CA ASP A 314 -2.46 -2.84 -4.46
C ASP A 314 -1.77 -1.46 -4.50
N VAL A 315 -2.10 -0.56 -3.58
CA VAL A 315 -1.43 0.75 -3.43
C VAL A 315 -0.06 0.59 -2.77
N LYS A 316 0.19 -0.51 -2.05
CA LYS A 316 1.48 -0.75 -1.39
C LYS A 316 2.55 -1.17 -2.37
N THR A 317 3.54 -0.31 -2.53
CA THR A 317 4.70 -0.54 -3.39
C THR A 317 5.94 -0.89 -2.58
N ASP A 318 6.90 -1.54 -3.23
CA ASP A 318 8.22 -1.77 -2.66
C ASP A 318 9.08 -0.49 -2.67
N PRO A 319 9.45 0.09 -1.51
CA PRO A 319 10.29 1.28 -1.46
C PRO A 319 11.78 0.99 -1.72
N THR A 320 12.18 -0.28 -1.75
CA THR A 320 13.59 -0.72 -1.82
C THR A 320 14.11 -0.93 -3.24
N ASP A 321 13.25 -0.76 -4.26
CA ASP A 321 13.55 -1.09 -5.66
C ASP A 321 14.03 -2.54 -5.83
N ASN A 322 13.21 -3.49 -5.35
CA ASN A 322 13.44 -4.92 -5.43
C ASN A 322 14.75 -5.37 -4.78
N ALA A 323 15.16 -4.73 -3.69
CA ALA A 323 16.25 -5.24 -2.88
C ALA A 323 15.88 -6.63 -2.35
N THR A 324 16.86 -7.52 -2.29
CA THR A 324 16.72 -8.91 -1.80
C THR A 324 17.76 -9.28 -0.75
N GLN A 325 18.67 -8.36 -0.43
CA GLN A 325 19.70 -8.52 0.61
C GLN A 325 20.04 -7.17 1.23
N TRP A 326 20.65 -7.20 2.40
CA TRP A 326 21.15 -6.02 3.09
C TRP A 326 22.41 -6.35 3.89
N ASP A 327 23.24 -5.34 4.14
CA ASP A 327 24.47 -5.48 4.92
C ASP A 327 24.73 -4.23 5.73
N GLY A 328 25.40 -4.43 6.86
CA GLY A 328 25.72 -3.37 7.79
C GLY A 328 27.06 -2.71 7.51
N GLU A 329 27.53 -2.00 8.52
CA GLU A 329 28.82 -1.31 8.60
C GLU A 329 30.04 -2.21 8.35
N ASP A 330 29.92 -3.54 8.51
CA ASP A 330 30.96 -4.53 8.22
C ASP A 330 31.34 -4.58 6.74
N PHE A 331 30.41 -4.28 5.84
CA PHE A 331 30.69 -4.16 4.40
C PHE A 331 31.78 -3.11 4.12
N LEU A 332 31.70 -1.94 4.77
CA LEU A 332 32.69 -0.87 4.62
C LEU A 332 34.00 -1.18 5.36
N ALA A 333 33.96 -1.93 6.45
CA ALA A 333 35.12 -2.20 7.29
C ALA A 333 36.02 -3.30 6.71
N TRP A 334 35.43 -4.42 6.26
CA TRP A 334 36.22 -5.59 5.84
C TRP A 334 36.78 -5.46 4.43
N GLY A 335 36.18 -4.62 3.58
CA GLY A 335 36.69 -4.40 2.23
C GLY A 335 36.57 -5.63 1.33
N ILE A 336 37.54 -5.81 0.44
CA ILE A 336 37.51 -6.75 -0.68
C ILE A 336 38.59 -7.82 -0.49
N ASP A 337 39.85 -7.41 -0.40
CA ASP A 337 40.99 -8.33 -0.43
C ASP A 337 42.21 -7.86 0.37
N THR A 338 42.18 -6.65 0.94
CA THR A 338 43.31 -6.12 1.71
C THR A 338 43.43 -6.75 3.10
N ASP A 339 42.33 -6.85 3.84
CA ASP A 339 42.34 -7.27 5.25
C ASP A 339 41.75 -8.66 5.47
N LEU A 340 42.35 -9.44 6.39
CA LEU A 340 41.72 -10.64 6.94
C LEU A 340 40.43 -10.29 7.67
N LYS A 341 39.40 -11.13 7.50
CA LYS A 341 38.12 -10.99 8.19
C LYS A 341 38.28 -11.33 9.69
N PRO A 342 37.63 -10.62 10.63
CA PRO A 342 37.89 -10.80 12.07
C PRO A 342 37.56 -12.20 12.60
N ASP A 343 36.66 -12.93 11.94
CA ASP A 343 36.26 -14.29 12.32
C ASP A 343 36.99 -15.38 11.50
N SER A 344 38.05 -15.04 10.77
CA SER A 344 38.78 -15.97 9.91
C SER A 344 40.29 -15.80 10.00
N LYS A 345 41.02 -16.91 9.85
CA LYS A 345 42.50 -16.91 9.73
C LYS A 345 42.99 -17.01 8.29
N THR A 346 42.07 -17.14 7.34
CA THR A 346 42.41 -17.45 5.93
C THR A 346 41.60 -16.65 4.92
N LYS A 347 40.45 -16.10 5.31
CA LYS A 347 39.54 -15.39 4.42
C LYS A 347 39.75 -13.89 4.55
N TYR A 348 39.87 -13.23 3.40
CA TYR A 348 39.95 -11.78 3.26
C TYR A 348 38.60 -11.21 2.88
N GLY A 349 38.38 -9.95 3.26
CA GLY A 349 37.28 -9.16 2.76
C GLY A 349 35.89 -9.63 3.15
N HIS A 350 34.92 -8.87 2.66
CA HIS A 350 33.51 -9.15 2.82
C HIS A 350 33.05 -10.25 1.84
N ASN A 351 32.23 -11.20 2.32
CA ASN A 351 31.79 -12.38 1.56
C ASN A 351 31.18 -12.06 0.19
N LYS A 352 30.54 -10.90 0.04
CA LYS A 352 29.92 -10.49 -1.22
C LYS A 352 30.87 -10.44 -2.40
N PHE A 353 32.12 -10.07 -2.16
CA PHE A 353 33.11 -9.98 -3.23
C PHE A 353 33.53 -11.36 -3.76
N ASP A 354 33.24 -12.43 -3.01
CA ASP A 354 33.41 -13.83 -3.45
C ASP A 354 32.13 -14.44 -4.02
N GLU A 355 30.98 -14.12 -3.43
CA GLU A 355 29.70 -14.79 -3.68
C GLU A 355 28.98 -14.28 -4.94
N TYR A 356 29.28 -13.06 -5.37
CA TYR A 356 28.62 -12.42 -6.51
C TYR A 356 29.61 -12.10 -7.63
N ASP A 357 29.08 -12.10 -8.85
CA ASP A 357 29.83 -11.87 -10.08
C ASP A 357 30.30 -10.41 -10.19
N SER A 358 29.50 -9.48 -9.66
CA SER A 358 29.87 -8.08 -9.54
C SER A 358 29.20 -7.42 -8.35
N VAL A 359 29.79 -6.33 -7.84
CA VAL A 359 29.20 -5.43 -6.86
C VAL A 359 29.24 -4.02 -7.40
N LYS A 360 28.08 -3.37 -7.50
CA LYS A 360 27.92 -2.00 -8.01
C LYS A 360 27.24 -1.11 -6.98
N ILE A 361 27.79 0.08 -6.76
CA ILE A 361 27.22 1.11 -5.88
C ILE A 361 27.35 2.46 -6.58
N SER A 362 26.25 3.20 -6.75
CA SER A 362 26.36 4.56 -7.29
C SER A 362 27.15 5.46 -6.35
N LYS A 363 27.86 6.45 -6.88
CA LYS A 363 28.64 7.37 -6.04
C LYS A 363 27.80 8.01 -4.92
N SER A 364 26.58 8.42 -5.24
CA SER A 364 25.67 9.05 -4.29
C SER A 364 25.27 8.11 -3.16
N LEU A 365 24.99 6.84 -3.46
CA LEU A 365 24.64 5.85 -2.43
C LEU A 365 25.86 5.50 -1.58
N TYR A 366 27.03 5.32 -2.20
CA TYR A 366 28.27 5.07 -1.48
C TYR A 366 28.58 6.21 -0.51
N ASP A 367 28.55 7.46 -0.98
CA ASP A 367 28.84 8.63 -0.14
C ASP A 367 27.85 8.77 1.00
N SER A 368 26.56 8.55 0.74
CA SER A 368 25.52 8.54 1.77
C SER A 368 25.77 7.44 2.81
N PHE A 369 26.21 6.26 2.38
CA PHE A 369 26.46 5.14 3.28
C PHE A 369 27.68 5.40 4.17
N VAL A 370 28.80 5.83 3.56
CA VAL A 370 30.01 6.21 4.28
C VAL A 370 29.69 7.31 5.29
N ALA A 371 29.03 8.39 4.87
CA ALA A 371 28.72 9.51 5.76
C ALA A 371 27.87 9.09 6.97
N LYS A 372 26.84 8.27 6.77
CA LYS A 372 26.00 7.76 7.87
C LYS A 372 26.80 6.88 8.83
N VAL A 373 27.57 5.93 8.30
CA VAL A 373 28.35 4.98 9.12
C VAL A 373 29.48 5.69 9.87
N THR A 374 30.27 6.53 9.20
CA THR A 374 31.37 7.27 9.84
C THR A 374 30.85 8.36 10.80
N GLY A 375 29.67 8.92 10.54
CA GLY A 375 29.01 9.84 11.46
C GLY A 375 28.70 9.20 12.82
N ARG A 376 28.42 7.89 12.86
CA ARG A 376 28.21 7.13 14.11
C ARG A 376 29.51 6.59 14.70
N ARG A 377 30.35 5.99 13.87
CA ARG A 377 31.49 5.16 14.32
C ARG A 377 32.82 5.90 14.35
N GLY A 378 32.91 7.04 13.65
CA GLY A 378 34.19 7.68 13.34
C GLY A 378 34.89 6.99 12.17
N SER A 379 36.22 7.03 12.15
CA SER A 379 37.06 6.52 11.06
C SER A 379 37.52 5.06 11.23
N THR A 380 37.07 4.36 12.29
CA THR A 380 37.46 2.97 12.53
C THR A 380 36.33 2.13 13.11
N LEU A 381 36.42 0.81 12.93
CA LEU A 381 35.47 -0.14 13.50
C LEU A 381 36.20 -1.37 14.06
N ALA A 382 35.80 -1.83 15.24
CA ALA A 382 36.51 -2.87 15.98
C ALA A 382 35.65 -4.13 16.19
N TYR A 383 36.19 -5.29 15.83
CA TYR A 383 35.53 -6.59 15.92
C TYR A 383 36.29 -7.54 16.83
N THR A 384 35.60 -8.46 17.50
CA THR A 384 36.28 -9.60 18.16
C THR A 384 37.03 -10.39 17.11
N SER A 385 38.33 -10.62 17.33
CA SER A 385 39.20 -11.24 16.34
C SER A 385 39.69 -12.63 16.78
N VAL A 386 39.71 -13.57 15.83
CA VAL A 386 40.31 -14.91 16.03
C VAL A 386 41.79 -14.96 15.63
N HIS A 387 42.29 -13.93 14.96
CA HIS A 387 43.71 -13.71 14.61
C HIS A 387 44.28 -12.50 15.33
N ASP A 388 45.60 -12.44 15.46
CA ASP A 388 46.37 -11.43 16.18
C ASP A 388 47.52 -10.90 15.31
N GLU A 389 48.24 -9.89 15.81
CA GLU A 389 49.36 -9.23 15.12
C GLU A 389 50.43 -10.22 14.60
N GLY A 390 50.60 -11.38 15.23
CA GLY A 390 51.62 -12.35 14.85
C GLY A 390 51.24 -13.16 13.60
N CYS A 391 49.95 -13.26 13.27
CA CYS A 391 49.45 -14.00 12.11
C CYS A 391 48.59 -13.14 11.16
N ASP A 392 48.46 -11.85 11.46
CA ASP A 392 47.65 -10.92 10.70
C ASP A 392 48.25 -10.61 9.31
N LYS A 393 47.36 -10.24 8.39
CA LYS A 393 47.66 -9.79 7.04
C LYS A 393 46.68 -8.69 6.67
N GLY A 394 47.22 -7.56 6.23
CA GLY A 394 46.45 -6.39 5.84
C GLY A 394 46.99 -5.11 6.48
N VAL A 395 46.10 -4.14 6.67
CA VAL A 395 46.39 -2.80 7.20
C VAL A 395 45.64 -2.50 8.49
N HIS A 396 44.71 -3.35 8.90
CA HIS A 396 44.05 -3.22 10.20
C HIS A 396 45.04 -3.42 11.35
N THR A 397 44.63 -2.99 12.54
CA THR A 397 45.47 -3.07 13.75
C THR A 397 44.79 -3.90 14.82
N HIS A 398 45.54 -4.36 15.81
CA HIS A 398 44.98 -5.09 16.94
C HIS A 398 45.00 -4.25 18.22
N LYS A 399 44.04 -4.52 19.09
CA LYS A 399 44.06 -4.04 20.48
C LYS A 399 43.35 -5.01 21.41
N THR A 400 43.80 -5.04 22.66
CA THR A 400 43.12 -5.80 23.71
C THR A 400 42.11 -4.91 24.41
N VAL A 401 40.83 -5.33 24.42
CA VAL A 401 39.76 -4.64 25.14
C VAL A 401 39.04 -5.64 26.03
N LYS A 402 39.08 -5.42 27.35
CA LYS A 402 38.48 -6.32 28.36
C LYS A 402 38.89 -7.79 28.12
N GLU A 403 40.20 -8.02 28.02
CA GLU A 403 40.81 -9.34 27.77
C GLU A 403 40.42 -10.01 26.44
N LYS A 404 39.71 -9.31 25.55
CA LYS A 404 39.38 -9.79 24.21
C LYS A 404 40.26 -9.10 23.18
N ASN A 405 40.87 -9.90 22.32
CA ASN A 405 41.55 -9.41 21.14
C ASN A 405 40.53 -8.81 20.16
N LYS A 406 40.84 -7.61 19.66
CA LYS A 406 40.03 -6.86 18.71
C LYS A 406 40.85 -6.48 17.49
N ALA A 407 40.36 -6.82 16.30
CA ALA A 407 40.84 -6.26 15.04
C ALA A 407 40.12 -4.93 14.78
N VAL A 408 40.88 -3.89 14.42
CA VAL A 408 40.43 -2.51 14.25
C VAL A 408 40.69 -2.06 12.81
N TYR A 409 39.61 -1.96 12.05
CA TYR A 409 39.62 -1.67 10.61
C TYR A 409 39.45 -0.18 10.36
N ALA A 410 40.05 0.32 9.29
CA ALA A 410 39.72 1.63 8.74
C ALA A 410 38.29 1.63 8.18
N LEU A 411 37.62 2.79 8.27
CA LEU A 411 36.24 2.96 7.82
C LEU A 411 36.13 4.24 6.96
N PRO A 412 35.95 4.12 5.63
CA PRO A 412 35.91 2.87 4.86
C PRO A 412 37.30 2.20 4.74
N ASN A 413 37.31 0.91 4.42
CA ASN A 413 38.51 0.17 4.07
C ASN A 413 39.23 0.83 2.87
N ALA A 414 40.57 0.72 2.84
CA ALA A 414 41.41 1.26 1.77
C ALA A 414 41.03 0.73 0.37
N ASP A 415 40.44 -0.47 0.30
CA ASP A 415 39.93 -1.06 -0.94
C ASP A 415 38.95 -0.13 -1.67
N PHE A 416 38.11 0.60 -0.95
CA PHE A 416 37.13 1.50 -1.55
C PHE A 416 37.74 2.80 -2.09
N ALA A 417 39.03 3.06 -1.86
CA ALA A 417 39.76 4.19 -2.44
C ALA A 417 40.54 3.83 -3.72
N LYS A 418 40.62 2.54 -4.08
CA LYS A 418 41.33 2.07 -5.29
C LYS A 418 40.65 2.61 -6.55
N THR A 419 41.37 3.41 -7.34
CA THR A 419 40.84 4.08 -8.54
C THR A 419 40.28 3.11 -9.60
N ASP A 420 40.81 1.88 -9.62
CA ASP A 420 40.41 0.84 -10.57
C ASP A 420 38.94 0.44 -10.40
N TYR A 421 38.36 0.64 -9.21
CA TYR A 421 36.95 0.39 -8.92
C TYR A 421 36.03 1.58 -9.18
N TRP A 422 36.56 2.71 -9.66
CA TRP A 422 35.80 3.97 -9.84
C TRP A 422 35.86 4.52 -11.27
N THR A 423 36.18 3.68 -12.25
CA THR A 423 36.44 4.10 -13.64
C THR A 423 35.25 4.77 -14.34
N THR A 424 34.01 4.50 -13.91
CA THR A 424 32.79 5.09 -14.47
C THR A 424 32.20 6.22 -13.61
N GLY A 425 32.87 6.57 -12.50
CA GLY A 425 32.32 7.45 -11.47
C GLY A 425 31.49 6.74 -10.40
N ASP A 426 31.07 5.50 -10.64
CA ASP A 426 30.42 4.61 -9.67
C ASP A 426 31.41 3.57 -9.15
N PHE A 427 31.16 3.03 -7.95
CA PHE A 427 31.92 1.90 -7.45
C PHE A 427 31.51 0.65 -8.21
N TYR A 428 32.48 -0.05 -8.79
CA TYR A 428 32.27 -1.29 -9.50
C TYR A 428 33.41 -2.28 -9.24
N PHE A 429 33.07 -3.42 -8.67
CA PHE A 429 33.94 -4.57 -8.55
C PHE A 429 33.41 -5.71 -9.42
N LYS A 430 34.29 -6.35 -10.19
CA LYS A 430 34.00 -7.56 -10.95
C LYS A 430 34.80 -8.72 -10.37
N ASN A 431 34.11 -9.77 -9.96
CA ASN A 431 34.75 -10.99 -9.48
C ASN A 431 35.41 -11.73 -10.66
N ALA A 432 36.60 -12.25 -10.43
CA ALA A 432 37.33 -13.06 -11.41
C ALA A 432 36.66 -14.41 -11.69
N THR A 433 35.90 -14.93 -10.72
CA THR A 433 35.16 -16.19 -10.84
C THR A 433 33.74 -15.93 -11.32
N LYS A 434 33.26 -16.74 -12.28
CA LYS A 434 31.89 -16.62 -12.77
C LYS A 434 30.88 -17.03 -11.69
N GLN A 435 29.95 -16.12 -11.38
CA GLN A 435 28.78 -16.39 -10.53
C GLN A 435 27.50 -16.08 -11.31
N SER A 436 26.36 -16.60 -10.82
CA SER A 436 25.07 -16.44 -11.51
C SER A 436 24.43 -15.06 -11.35
N PHE A 437 24.90 -14.27 -10.39
CA PHE A 437 24.30 -12.98 -10.04
C PHE A 437 25.34 -11.94 -9.68
N GLY A 438 25.12 -10.71 -10.11
CA GLY A 438 25.73 -9.51 -9.54
C GLY A 438 24.81 -8.85 -8.51
N LEU A 439 25.34 -7.89 -7.77
CA LEU A 439 24.62 -7.05 -6.83
C LEU A 439 24.71 -5.58 -7.24
N GLU A 440 23.58 -4.89 -7.17
CA GLU A 440 23.47 -3.44 -7.33
C GLU A 440 22.83 -2.85 -6.09
N ALA A 441 23.50 -1.87 -5.47
CA ALA A 441 22.93 -1.14 -4.34
C ALA A 441 21.77 -0.27 -4.80
N THR A 442 20.64 -0.35 -4.12
CA THR A 442 19.43 0.41 -4.47
C THR A 442 19.08 1.47 -3.45
N ARG A 443 19.34 1.21 -2.16
CA ARG A 443 19.01 2.12 -1.05
C ARG A 443 20.07 2.06 0.05
N VAL A 444 20.09 3.12 0.85
CA VAL A 444 20.80 3.22 2.13
C VAL A 444 19.83 3.81 3.14
N ALA A 445 19.70 3.17 4.30
CA ALA A 445 18.92 3.69 5.43
C ALA A 445 19.55 3.22 6.73
N GLY A 446 19.58 4.08 7.75
CA GLY A 446 20.30 3.81 9.00
C GLY A 446 21.78 3.57 8.75
N TYR A 447 22.28 2.40 9.13
CA TYR A 447 23.66 1.97 8.87
C TYR A 447 23.69 0.75 7.96
N THR A 448 22.70 0.65 7.08
CA THR A 448 22.45 -0.51 6.23
C THR A 448 22.39 -0.09 4.77
N ILE A 449 23.05 -0.87 3.91
CA ILE A 449 22.97 -0.78 2.45
C ILE A 449 22.17 -1.97 1.92
N PHE A 450 21.30 -1.72 0.94
CA PHE A 450 20.34 -2.69 0.41
C PHE A 450 20.66 -3.02 -1.04
N TRP A 451 20.55 -4.31 -1.40
CA TRP A 451 21.06 -4.85 -2.65
C TRP A 451 19.99 -5.58 -3.47
N LYS A 452 19.93 -5.25 -4.75
CA LYS A 452 19.18 -6.00 -5.76
C LYS A 452 20.10 -7.00 -6.44
N LYS A 453 19.62 -8.24 -6.58
CA LYS A 453 20.29 -9.27 -7.38
C LYS A 453 20.02 -9.04 -8.86
N ILE A 454 21.08 -8.96 -9.65
CA ILE A 454 21.03 -8.82 -11.10
C ILE A 454 21.52 -10.12 -11.72
N LYS A 455 20.70 -10.76 -12.56
CA LYS A 455 21.12 -11.98 -13.27
C LYS A 455 22.12 -11.59 -14.36
N VAL A 456 23.22 -12.34 -14.43
CA VAL A 456 24.34 -12.10 -15.37
C VAL A 456 24.20 -12.97 -16.61
#